data_AF-A0A0B2SPM1-F1
#
_entry.id   AF-A0A0B2SPM1-F1
#
_cell.length_a   1.000
_cell.length_b   1.000
_cell.length_c   1.000
_cell.angle_alpha   90.00
_cell.angle_beta   90.00
_cell.angle_gamma   90.00
#
_symmetry.space_group_name_H-M   'P 1'
#
loop_
_entity.id
_entity.type
_entity.pdbx_description
1 polymer ?
#
loop_
_entity_poly.entity_id
_entity_poly.type
_entity_poly.pdbx_seq_one_letter_code
_entity_poly.pdbx_strand_id
1 'polypeptide(L)' 'MPLSCPAKCFRADPVCGADGVTYWCGCAEAACAGVEVAKFGFCEVGNGGSAPIPGQALLLVHIVWLIVLGFSVLFGLF' A
#
# COMPACT_ATOMS: atom_id res chain seq x y z
N MET A 1 24.20 -7.80 -12.25
CA MET A 1 24.03 -6.38 -12.60
C MET A 1 22.61 -6.02 -12.22
N PRO A 2 22.34 -4.99 -11.40
CA PRO A 2 20.94 -4.64 -11.12
C PRO A 2 20.33 -4.13 -12.43
N LEU A 3 19.34 -4.85 -12.97
CA LEU A 3 18.56 -4.38 -14.10
C LEU A 3 17.67 -3.25 -13.58
N SER A 4 18.15 -2.01 -13.65
CA SER A 4 17.29 -0.85 -13.43
C SER A 4 16.30 -0.81 -14.61
N CYS A 5 15.04 -1.12 -14.35
CA CYS A 5 13.95 -1.00 -15.32
C CYS A 5 13.16 0.26 -15.00
N PRO A 6 13.57 1.43 -15.52
CA PRO A 6 12.88 2.67 -15.21
C PRO A 6 11.50 2.69 -15.88
N ALA A 7 10.49 3.13 -15.12
CA ALA A 7 9.16 3.43 -15.62
C ALA A 7 9.20 4.58 -16.63
N LYS A 8 9.38 4.27 -17.93
CA LYS A 8 9.44 5.24 -19.03
C LYS A 8 8.26 5.05 -19.99
N CYS A 9 7.10 5.56 -19.62
CA CYS A 9 5.92 5.60 -20.47
C CYS A 9 5.23 6.96 -20.37
N PHE A 10 4.75 7.46 -21.51
CA PHE A 10 3.99 8.71 -21.56
C PHE A 10 2.57 8.55 -20.99
N ARG A 11 1.99 7.37 -21.16
CA ARG A 11 0.68 6.98 -20.62
C ARG A 11 0.86 5.79 -19.70
N ALA A 12 0.26 5.88 -18.51
CA ALA A 12 0.22 4.78 -17.56
C ALA A 12 -0.60 3.62 -18.15
N ASP A 13 -0.03 2.43 -18.07
CA ASP A 13 -0.64 1.15 -18.43
C ASP A 13 -0.33 0.16 -17.30
N PRO A 14 -1.00 0.28 -16.14
CA PRO A 14 -0.62 -0.46 -14.95
C PRO A 14 -0.87 -1.96 -15.12
N VAL A 15 0.10 -2.78 -14.70
CA VAL A 15 -0.02 -4.24 -14.58
C VAL A 15 0.47 -4.70 -13.22
N CYS A 16 -0.12 -5.78 -12.72
CA CYS A 16 0.27 -6.38 -11.46
C CYS A 16 1.22 -7.55 -11.75
N GLY A 17 2.46 -7.45 -11.25
CA GLY A 17 3.43 -8.53 -11.31
C GLY A 17 3.06 -9.68 -10.38
N ALA A 18 3.58 -10.86 -10.67
CA ALA A 18 3.49 -12.04 -9.80
C ALA A 18 4.19 -11.83 -8.44
N ASP A 19 5.03 -10.80 -8.32
CA ASP A 19 5.68 -10.35 -7.10
C ASP A 19 4.80 -9.40 -6.25
N GLY A 20 3.60 -9.05 -6.72
CA GLY A 20 2.69 -8.12 -6.05
C GLY A 20 3.08 -6.63 -6.24
N VAL A 21 4.04 -6.33 -7.11
CA VAL A 21 4.42 -4.96 -7.46
C VAL A 21 3.60 -4.47 -8.66
N THR A 22 3.14 -3.22 -8.58
CA THR A 22 2.49 -2.58 -9.73
C THR A 22 3.54 -1.96 -10.65
N TYR A 23 3.58 -2.44 -11.88
CA TYR A 23 4.38 -1.88 -12.97
C TYR A 23 3.52 -0.90 -13.76
N TRP A 24 3.96 0.36 -13.88
CA TRP A 24 3.15 1.47 -14.40
C TRP A 24 3.20 1.61 -15.93
N CYS A 25 4.21 1.02 -16.56
CA CYS A 25 4.45 1.07 -17.99
C CYS A 25 4.17 -0.26 -18.69
N GLY A 26 3.30 -1.07 -18.10
CA GLY A 26 2.78 -2.30 -18.69
C GLY A 26 3.75 -3.47 -18.66
N CYS A 27 3.45 -4.46 -19.51
CA CYS A 27 4.21 -5.72 -19.55
C CYS A 27 5.68 -5.53 -19.92
N ALA A 28 6.04 -4.47 -20.65
CA ALA A 28 7.44 -4.20 -21.04
C ALA A 28 8.33 -3.86 -19.83
N GLU A 29 7.76 -3.15 -18.84
CA GLU A 29 8.45 -2.83 -17.60
C GLU A 29 8.58 -4.06 -16.71
N ALA A 30 7.51 -4.85 -16.58
CA ALA A 30 7.52 -6.11 -15.81
C ALA A 30 8.49 -7.13 -16.42
N ALA A 31 8.48 -7.30 -17.74
CA ALA A 31 9.38 -8.21 -18.46
C ALA A 31 10.85 -7.76 -18.34
N CYS A 32 11.11 -6.45 -18.36
CA CYS A 32 12.44 -5.93 -18.06
C CYS A 32 12.87 -6.36 -16.65
N ALA A 33 12.01 -6.22 -15.65
CA ALA A 33 12.30 -6.64 -14.28
C ALA A 33 12.40 -8.17 -14.10
N GLY A 34 12.14 -8.96 -15.15
CA GLY A 34 12.09 -10.41 -15.10
C GLY A 34 10.89 -10.94 -14.32
N VAL A 35 9.82 -10.14 -14.21
CA VAL A 35 8.61 -10.47 -13.46
C VAL A 35 7.47 -10.79 -14.43
N GLU A 36 6.84 -11.93 -14.20
CA GLU A 36 5.63 -12.33 -14.94
C GLU A 36 4.43 -11.49 -14.50
N VAL A 37 3.55 -11.15 -15.44
CA VAL A 37 2.34 -10.39 -15.15
C VAL A 37 1.25 -11.33 -14.65
N ALA A 38 0.78 -11.10 -13.42
CA ALA A 38 -0.32 -11.85 -12.83
C ALA A 38 -1.69 -11.34 -13.30
N LYS A 39 -1.84 -10.02 -13.49
CA LYS A 39 -3.11 -9.40 -13.89
C LYS A 39 -2.87 -8.04 -14.58
N PHE A 40 -3.73 -7.71 -15.55
CA PHE A 40 -3.83 -6.33 -16.06
C PHE A 40 -4.50 -5.40 -15.03
N GLY A 41 -4.00 -4.17 -14.92
CA GLY A 41 -4.38 -3.22 -13.86
C GLY A 41 -3.40 -3.23 -12.69
N PHE A 42 -3.60 -2.32 -11.73
CA PHE A 42 -2.78 -2.23 -10.53
C PHE A 42 -2.99 -3.43 -9.59
N CYS A 43 -1.99 -3.74 -8.77
CA CYS A 43 -2.14 -4.73 -7.71
C CYS A 43 -3.10 -4.22 -6.64
N GLU A 44 -3.96 -5.09 -6.11
CA GLU A 44 -4.86 -4.69 -5.03
C GLU A 44 -4.04 -4.30 -3.78
N VAL A 45 -4.19 -3.05 -3.36
CA VAL A 45 -3.54 -2.48 -2.15
C VAL A 45 -4.13 -3.08 -0.85
N GLY A 46 -4.96 -4.11 -0.93
CA GLY A 46 -5.92 -4.45 0.13
C GLY A 46 -6.01 -5.90 0.59
N ASN A 47 -5.18 -6.85 0.13
CA ASN A 47 -5.36 -8.24 0.59
C ASN A 47 -4.09 -9.11 0.69
N GLY A 48 -2.90 -8.54 0.48
CA GLY A 48 -1.63 -9.17 0.85
C GLY A 48 -1.14 -8.56 2.15
N GLY A 49 -1.49 -9.14 3.29
CA GLY A 49 -1.20 -8.59 4.62
C GLY A 49 0.29 -8.29 4.81
N SER A 50 0.66 -7.02 4.66
CA SER A 50 1.91 -6.39 5.14
C SER A 50 1.84 -4.87 5.00
N ALA A 51 0.66 -4.25 5.17
CA ALA A 51 0.68 -2.93 5.78
C ALA A 51 1.35 -3.14 7.14
N PRO A 52 2.40 -2.39 7.51
CA PRO A 52 2.92 -2.49 8.84
C PRO A 52 1.76 -2.10 9.77
N ILE A 53 1.26 -3.12 10.46
CA ILE A 53 0.29 -3.09 11.54
C ILE A 53 0.58 -1.97 12.59
N PRO A 54 1.80 -1.43 12.82
CA PRO A 54 1.99 -0.35 13.79
C PRO A 54 1.24 0.93 13.43
N GLY A 55 1.05 1.25 12.15
CA GLY A 55 0.42 2.52 11.75
C GLY A 55 -1.07 2.56 12.04
N GLN A 56 -1.76 1.44 11.79
CA GLN A 56 -3.20 1.33 11.97
C GLN A 56 -3.57 1.05 13.43
N ALA A 57 -2.76 0.25 14.15
CA ALA A 57 -2.97 -0.02 15.56
C ALA A 57 -2.71 1.21 16.44
N LEU A 58 -1.66 2.00 16.16
CA LEU A 58 -1.36 3.22 16.91
C LEU A 58 -2.46 4.28 16.74
N LEU A 59 -3.06 4.37 15.54
CA LEU A 59 -4.21 5.24 15.30
C LEU A 59 -5.43 4.82 16.13
N LEU A 60 -5.72 3.52 16.23
CA LEU A 60 -6.82 3.01 17.05
C LEU A 60 -6.59 3.30 18.54
N VAL A 61 -5.37 3.09 19.06
CA VAL A 61 -5.02 3.41 20.45
C VAL A 61 -5.19 4.91 20.72
N HIS A 62 -4.75 5.77 19.79
CA HIS A 62 -4.90 7.21 19.90
C HIS A 62 -6.38 7.64 19.91
N ILE A 63 -7.22 7.06 19.05
CA ILE A 63 -8.66 7.34 19.01
C ILE A 63 -9.34 6.94 20.32
N VAL A 64 -9.06 5.74 20.85
CA VAL A 64 -9.64 5.26 22.12
C VAL A 64 -9.24 6.17 23.27
N TRP A 65 -7.97 6.60 23.33
CA TRP A 65 -7.49 7.51 24.37
C TRP A 65 -8.19 8.88 24.32
N LEU A 66 -8.36 9.46 23.12
CA LEU A 66 -9.10 10.71 22.95
C LEU A 66 -10.56 10.60 23.38
N ILE A 67 -11.23 9.48 23.09
CA ILE A 67 -12.61 9.23 23.51
C ILE A 67 -12.69 9.16 25.04
N VAL A 68 -11.77 8.43 25.68
CA VAL A 68 -11.71 8.32 27.15
C VAL A 68 -11.47 9.68 27.79
N LEU A 69 -10.50 10.45 27.30
CA LEU A 69 -10.25 11.81 27.82
C LEU A 69 -11.46 12.73 27.65
N GLY A 70 -12.10 12.71 26.47
CA GLY A 70 -13.30 13.51 26.22
C GLY A 70 -14.45 13.15 27.16
N PHE A 71 -14.65 11.85 27.42
CA PHE A 71 -15.65 11.38 28.37
C PHE A 71 -15.31 11.80 29.81
N SER A 72 -14.06 11.65 30.24
CA SER A 72 -13.63 12.07 31.59
C SER A 72 -13.84 13.58 31.83
N VAL A 73 -13.57 14.42 30.83
CA VAL A 73 -13.82 15.87 30.91
C VAL A 73 -15.31 16.19 30.92
N LEU A 74 -16.11 15.51 30.09
CA LEU A 74 -17.56 15.73 29.99
C LEU A 74 -18.30 15.33 31.27
N PHE A 75 -17.90 14.22 31.90
CA PHE A 75 -18.53 13.72 33.12
C PHE A 75 -17.91 14.29 34.40
N GLY A 76 -16.92 15.17 34.30
CA GLY A 76 -16.29 15.82 35.44
C GLY A 76 -15.64 14.85 36.42
N LEU A 77 -15.10 13.73 35.92
CA LEU A 77 -14.46 12.70 36.75
C LEU A 77 -13.01 13.06 37.16
N PHE A 78 -12.72 14.37 37.27
CA PHE A 78 -11.42 14.94 37.60
C PHE A 78 -11.48 15.76 38.89
#